data_AF-A0A418RJ59-F1
#
_entry.id   AF-A0A418RJ59-F1
#
_cell.length_a   1.000
_cell.length_b   1.000
_cell.length_c   1.000
_cell.angle_alpha   90.00
_cell.angle_beta   90.00
_cell.angle_gamma   90.00
#
_symmetry.space_group_name_H-M   'P 1'
#
loop_
_entity.id
_entity.type
_entity.pdbx_description
1 polymer ?
#
loop_
_entity_poly.entity_id
_entity_poly.type
_entity_poly.pdbx_seq_one_letter_code
_entity_poly.pdbx_strand_id
1 'polypeptide(L)'
;MSNNSDPLFNQYADIDFSDAKPVAEIPALAKLQAEHGGKSRITMRVDNATLAVFKARAEMNNGNYQTLMNEALKQFAQGITLSDVVRETIRQELHSQS
;
A
#
# COMPACT_ATOMS: atom_id res chain seq x y z
N MET A 1 19.57 -22.09 3.01
CA MET A 1 18.11 -21.97 3.18
C MET A 1 17.52 -21.85 1.80
N SER A 2 16.92 -22.93 1.27
CA SER A 2 16.25 -22.94 -0.03
C SER A 2 14.75 -22.74 0.21
N ASN A 3 14.22 -21.57 -0.12
CA ASN A 3 12.80 -21.25 0.03
C ASN A 3 12.03 -21.52 -1.28
N ASN A 4 12.35 -22.60 -2.00
CA ASN A 4 11.80 -22.87 -3.33
C ASN A 4 10.65 -23.89 -3.36
N SER A 5 9.89 -24.00 -2.26
CA SER A 5 8.67 -24.82 -2.24
C SER A 5 7.45 -23.94 -2.50
N ASP A 6 7.42 -23.24 -3.63
CA ASP A 6 6.17 -22.67 -4.13
C ASP A 6 5.35 -23.83 -4.73
N PRO A 7 4.19 -24.20 -4.15
CA PRO A 7 3.37 -25.29 -4.66
C PRO A 7 2.89 -25.08 -6.10
N LEU A 8 2.88 -23.83 -6.58
CA LEU A 8 2.55 -23.51 -7.97
C LEU A 8 3.67 -23.86 -8.95
N PHE A 9 4.93 -23.95 -8.50
CA PHE A 9 6.07 -24.23 -9.37
C PHE A 9 5.90 -25.55 -10.11
N ASN A 10 5.52 -26.62 -9.41
CA ASN A 10 5.34 -27.95 -10.00
C ASN A 10 4.15 -28.00 -10.99
N GLN A 11 3.15 -27.15 -10.82
CA GLN A 11 1.98 -27.10 -11.69
C GLN A 11 2.30 -26.47 -13.05
N TYR A 12 3.29 -25.57 -13.10
CA TYR A 12 3.66 -24.81 -14.29
C TYR A 12 5.04 -25.17 -14.84
N ALA A 13 5.74 -26.12 -14.21
CA ALA A 13 7.11 -26.51 -14.57
C ALA A 13 7.24 -26.99 -16.02
N ASP A 14 6.21 -27.66 -16.53
CA ASP A 14 6.19 -28.25 -17.87
C ASP A 14 5.44 -27.40 -18.91
N ILE A 15 5.02 -26.17 -18.55
CA ILE A 15 4.34 -25.27 -19.51
C ILE A 15 5.38 -24.60 -20.41
N ASP A 16 5.12 -24.65 -21.72
CA ASP A 16 5.90 -23.93 -22.72
C ASP A 16 5.48 -22.45 -22.77
N PHE A 17 6.41 -21.57 -22.40
CA PHE A 17 6.24 -20.11 -22.41
C PHE A 17 6.93 -19.42 -23.60
N SER A 18 7.33 -20.18 -24.62
CA SER A 18 8.07 -19.62 -25.78
C SER A 18 7.29 -18.51 -26.52
N ASP A 19 5.96 -18.60 -26.55
CA ASP A 19 5.08 -17.60 -27.16
C ASP A 19 4.47 -16.61 -26.15
N ALA A 20 4.93 -16.60 -24.90
CA ALA A 20 4.39 -15.73 -23.87
C ALA A 20 4.75 -14.26 -24.16
N LYS A 21 3.74 -13.38 -24.12
CA LYS A 21 3.95 -11.93 -24.23
C LYS A 21 4.48 -11.38 -22.90
N PRO A 22 5.48 -10.48 -22.93
CA PRO A 22 5.97 -9.85 -21.71
C PRO A 22 4.86 -9.03 -21.05
N VAL A 23 4.90 -8.95 -19.71
CA VAL A 23 3.88 -8.26 -18.90
C VAL A 23 3.65 -6.81 -19.34
N ALA A 24 4.71 -6.13 -19.80
CA ALA A 24 4.64 -4.76 -20.31
C ALA A 24 3.79 -4.61 -21.59
N GLU A 25 3.63 -5.67 -22.38
CA GLU A 25 2.84 -5.69 -23.60
C GLU A 25 1.36 -6.05 -23.37
N ILE A 26 1.00 -6.42 -22.14
CA ILE A 26 -0.38 -6.72 -21.76
C ILE A 26 -0.89 -5.56 -20.90
N PRO A 27 -1.69 -4.62 -21.45
CA PRO A 27 -2.04 -3.37 -20.78
C PRO A 27 -2.68 -3.54 -19.40
N ALA A 28 -3.52 -4.57 -19.21
CA ALA A 28 -4.14 -4.87 -17.93
C ALA A 28 -3.10 -5.29 -16.86
N LEU A 29 -2.10 -6.09 -17.24
CA LEU A 29 -1.06 -6.55 -16.32
C LEU A 29 -0.03 -5.45 -16.07
N ALA A 30 0.33 -4.67 -17.09
CA ALA A 30 1.19 -3.50 -16.94
C ALA A 30 0.59 -2.47 -15.97
N LYS A 31 -0.73 -2.24 -16.04
CA LYS A 31 -1.45 -1.35 -15.13
C LYS A 31 -1.43 -1.87 -13.69
N LEU A 32 -1.73 -3.16 -13.49
CA LEU A 32 -1.64 -3.79 -12.15
C LEU A 32 -0.21 -3.72 -11.60
N GLN A 33 0.79 -3.96 -12.43
CA GLN A 33 2.19 -3.90 -12.00
C GLN A 33 2.62 -2.47 -11.65
N ALA A 34 2.12 -1.45 -12.36
CA ALA A 34 2.36 -0.05 -12.02
C ALA A 34 1.66 0.35 -10.70
N GLU A 35 0.43 -0.12 -10.46
CA GLU A 35 -0.31 0.10 -9.23
C GLU A 35 0.38 -0.52 -8.00
N HIS A 36 1.02 -1.69 -8.18
CA HIS A 36 1.76 -2.37 -7.12
C HIS A 36 3.26 -2.00 -7.05
N GLY A 37 3.84 -1.49 -8.14
CA GLY A 37 5.27 -1.22 -8.32
C GLY A 37 5.75 0.17 -7.92
N GLY A 38 4.84 1.08 -7.54
CA GLY A 38 5.19 2.48 -7.22
C GLY A 38 5.90 2.72 -5.88
N LYS A 39 6.27 1.67 -5.12
CA LYS A 39 6.85 1.82 -3.78
C LYS A 39 8.37 1.67 -3.83
N SER A 40 9.08 2.78 -3.65
CA SER A 40 10.53 2.78 -3.47
C SER A 40 10.89 2.38 -2.04
N ARG A 41 11.83 1.43 -1.88
CA ARG A 41 12.40 1.11 -0.57
C ARG A 41 13.36 2.24 -0.16
N ILE A 42 13.05 2.92 0.93
CA ILE A 42 13.89 3.97 1.52
C ILE A 42 14.40 3.55 2.89
N THR A 43 15.50 4.17 3.33
CA THR A 43 15.94 4.10 4.73
C THR A 43 15.71 5.48 5.36
N MET A 44 14.94 5.52 6.44
CA MET A 44 14.65 6.76 7.19
C MET A 44 14.76 6.51 8.70
N ARG A 45 15.10 7.55 9.47
CA ARG A 45 15.06 7.50 10.93
C ARG A 45 13.68 7.94 11.40
N VAL A 46 13.10 7.19 12.33
CA VAL A 46 11.82 7.49 12.97
C VAL A 46 11.98 7.23 14.46
N ASP A 47 11.39 8.09 15.29
CA ASP A 47 11.42 7.88 16.73
C ASP A 47 10.69 6.60 17.12
N ASN A 48 11.24 5.89 18.11
CA ASN A 48 10.67 4.63 18.59
C ASN A 48 9.23 4.80 19.10
N ALA A 49 8.93 5.93 19.75
CA ALA A 49 7.60 6.25 20.23
C ALA A 49 6.59 6.37 19.07
N THR A 50 6.97 7.08 18.00
CA THR A 50 6.16 7.22 16.79
C THR A 50 5.92 5.87 16.13
N LEU A 51 6.97 5.06 15.97
CA LEU A 51 6.84 3.72 15.41
C LEU A 51 5.90 2.82 16.23
N ALA A 52 5.98 2.90 17.58
CA ALA A 52 5.12 2.13 18.47
C ALA A 52 3.63 2.46 18.28
N VAL A 53 3.29 3.75 18.12
CA VAL A 53 1.90 4.18 17.86
C VAL A 53 1.35 3.57 16.57
N PHE A 54 2.12 3.60 15.48
CA PHE A 54 1.69 3.03 14.21
C PHE A 54 1.56 1.50 14.26
N LYS A 55 2.44 0.81 15.00
CA LYS A 55 2.34 -0.64 15.22
C LYS A 55 1.07 -1.01 15.99
N ALA A 56 0.81 -0.36 17.12
CA ALA A 56 -0.38 -0.62 17.92
C ALA A 56 -1.68 -0.39 17.12
N ARG A 57 -1.74 0.70 16.33
CA ARG A 57 -2.90 0.98 15.45
C ARG A 57 -3.08 -0.05 14.34
N ALA A 58 -1.98 -0.61 13.82
CA ALA A 58 -2.03 -1.65 12.82
C ALA A 58 -2.54 -2.97 13.40
N GLU A 59 -2.09 -3.33 14.61
CA GLU A 59 -2.55 -4.54 15.32
C GLU A 59 -4.05 -4.50 15.59
N MET A 60 -4.60 -3.35 16.01
CA MET A 60 -6.05 -3.19 16.25
C MET A 60 -6.91 -3.41 15.00
N ASN A 61 -6.36 -3.17 13.80
CA ASN A 61 -7.10 -3.23 12.54
C ASN A 61 -6.63 -4.40 11.65
N ASN A 62 -5.84 -5.35 12.17
CA ASN A 62 -5.19 -6.41 11.40
C ASN A 62 -4.42 -5.88 10.15
N GLY A 63 -3.91 -4.66 10.24
CA GLY A 63 -3.31 -3.92 9.12
C GLY A 63 -1.78 -3.92 9.13
N ASN A 64 -1.19 -3.19 8.18
CA ASN A 64 0.26 -2.98 8.09
C ASN A 64 0.62 -1.55 8.52
N TYR A 65 1.49 -1.42 9.52
CA TYR A 65 1.95 -0.12 10.04
C TYR A 65 2.64 0.73 8.96
N GLN A 66 3.28 0.11 7.96
CA GLN A 66 3.91 0.81 6.84
C GLN A 66 2.87 1.47 5.93
N THR A 67 1.70 0.85 5.78
CA THR A 67 0.58 1.46 5.04
C THR A 67 0.10 2.72 5.75
N LEU A 68 -0.09 2.64 7.08
CA LEU A 68 -0.51 3.79 7.88
C LEU A 68 0.51 4.94 7.86
N MET A 69 1.80 4.63 7.95
CA MET A 69 2.85 5.64 7.85
C MET A 69 2.88 6.30 6.47
N ASN A 70 2.74 5.53 5.38
CA ASN A 70 2.72 6.09 4.03
C ASN A 70 1.50 7.00 3.79
N GLU A 71 0.32 6.64 4.30
CA GLU A 71 -0.86 7.50 4.21
C GLU A 71 -0.66 8.81 4.98
N ALA A 72 -0.06 8.77 6.18
CA ALA A 72 0.25 9.97 6.93
C ALA A 72 1.26 10.88 6.18
N LEU A 73 2.32 10.30 5.59
CA LEU A 73 3.28 11.04 4.77
C LEU A 73 2.62 11.66 3.53
N LYS A 74 1.70 10.94 2.90
CA LYS A 74 0.94 11.42 1.73
C LYS A 74 0.05 12.61 2.09
N GLN A 75 -0.73 12.51 3.18
CA GLN A 75 -1.59 13.62 3.64
C GLN A 75 -0.76 14.86 3.98
N PHE A 76 0.37 14.68 4.67
CA PHE A 76 1.28 15.77 4.98
C PHE A 76 1.88 16.41 3.72
N ALA A 77 2.34 15.61 2.76
CA ALA A 77 2.89 16.09 1.50
C ALA A 77 1.86 16.82 0.63
N GLN A 78 0.58 16.43 0.71
CA GLN A 78 -0.53 17.10 0.03
C GLN A 78 -0.93 18.42 0.69
N GLY A 79 -0.33 18.77 1.84
CA GLY A 79 -0.68 19.97 2.58
C GLY A 79 -2.06 19.91 3.22
N ILE A 80 -2.63 18.71 3.39
CA ILE A 80 -3.90 18.54 4.11
C ILE A 80 -3.64 18.89 5.57
N THR A 81 -4.12 20.04 6.00
CA THR A 81 -4.01 20.44 7.39
C THR A 81 -5.12 19.79 8.19
N LEU A 82 -4.90 19.60 9.50
CA LEU A 82 -5.96 19.17 10.41
C LEU A 82 -7.20 20.08 10.30
N SER A 83 -7.01 21.36 9.95
CA SER A 83 -8.10 22.30 9.73
C SER A 83 -8.96 21.96 8.51
N ASP A 84 -8.40 21.32 7.47
CA ASP A 84 -9.14 20.92 6.27
C ASP A 84 -9.97 19.67 6.54
N VAL A 85 -9.41 18.71 7.27
CA VAL A 85 -10.12 17.50 7.71
C VAL A 85 -11.28 17.87 8.63
N VAL A 86 -11.05 18.73 9.64
CA VAL A 86 -12.10 19.18 10.57
C VAL A 86 -13.19 19.96 9.83
N ARG A 87 -12.84 20.80 8.85
CA ARG A 87 -13.82 21.57 8.07
C ARG A 87 -14.67 20.65 7.18
N GLU A 88 -14.09 19.57 6.65
CA GLU A 88 -14.82 18.56 5.88
C GLU A 88 -15.76 17.74 6.78
N THR A 89 -15.29 17.26 7.94
CA THR A 89 -16.15 16.52 8.88
C THR A 89 -17.32 17.37 9.37
N ILE A 90 -17.10 18.65 9.72
CA ILE A 90 -18.18 19.56 10.12
C ILE A 90 -19.18 19.75 8.97
N ARG A 91 -18.72 19.90 7.73
CA ARG A 91 -19.63 19.98 6.58
C ARG A 91 -20.45 18.71 6.43
N GLN A 92 -19.84 17.54 6.52
CA GLN A 92 -20.56 16.28 6.36
C GLN A 92 -21.64 16.10 7.43
N GLU A 93 -21.34 16.40 8.69
CA GLU A 93 -22.31 16.32 9.81
C GLU A 93 -23.45 17.36 9.67
N LEU A 94 -23.18 18.56 9.14
CA LEU A 94 -24.23 19.56 8.87
C LEU A 94 -25.14 19.17 7.70
N HIS A 95 -24.61 18.47 6.68
CA HIS A 95 -25.40 18.02 5.53
C HIS A 95 -26.13 16.70 5.81
N SER A 96 -25.67 15.87 6.75
CA SER A 96 -26.37 14.64 7.15
C SER A 96 -27.50 14.86 8.16
N GLN A 97 -27.60 16.07 8.74
CA GLN A 97 -28.68 16.45 9.67
C GLN A 97 -29.80 17.29 9.03
N SER A 98 -29.79 17.49 7.71
CA SER A 98 -30.94 18.03 6.95
C SER A 98 -31.68 16.92 6.22
#